data_AF-A0A6P3Z699-F1
#
_entry.id   AF-A0A6P3Z699-F1
#
_cell.length_a   1.000
_cell.length_b   1.000
_cell.length_c   1.000
_cell.angle_alpha   90.00
_cell.angle_beta   90.00
_cell.angle_gamma   90.00
#
_symmetry.space_group_name_H-M   'P 1'
#
loop_
_entity.id
_entity.type
_entity.pdbx_description
1 polymer ?
#
loop_
_entity_poly.entity_id
_entity_poly.type
_entity_poly.pdbx_seq_one_letter_code
_entity_poly.pdbx_strand_id
1 'polypeptide(L)'
;MVKASEKARKFVNVAQTGGPRAAIHCAATEYKQLVLNQAVRLWVGVNQCPPVHTVAQKAAPTAAQLSEKYNRTVKDLTTRGYTVFGYFPLVPIDEIAKAFKQGESETGKKMDSDASSGDKSDSDSD
;
A
#
# COMPACT_ATOMS: atom_id res chain seq x y z
N MET A 1 8.97 -30.11 17.78
CA MET A 1 10.44 -29.85 17.86
C MET A 1 11.18 -30.03 16.52
N VAL A 2 10.60 -30.70 15.51
CA VAL A 2 11.30 -30.99 14.21
C VAL A 2 11.55 -29.73 13.35
N LYS A 3 10.60 -28.78 13.28
CA LYS A 3 10.68 -27.57 12.43
C LYS A 3 11.87 -26.64 12.74
N ALA A 4 12.30 -26.59 14.00
CA ALA A 4 13.44 -25.75 14.41
C ALA A 4 14.78 -26.34 13.94
N SER A 5 14.90 -27.67 14.00
CA SER A 5 16.09 -28.41 13.56
C SER A 5 16.27 -28.34 12.03
N GLU A 6 15.17 -28.38 11.26
CA GLU A 6 15.23 -28.22 9.81
C GLU A 6 15.69 -26.82 9.39
N LYS A 7 15.21 -25.78 10.08
CA LYS A 7 15.65 -24.39 9.83
C LYS A 7 17.14 -24.21 10.16
N ALA A 8 17.60 -24.79 11.27
CA ALA A 8 19.01 -24.76 11.67
C ALA A 8 19.91 -25.50 10.66
N ARG A 9 19.48 -26.68 10.19
CA ARG A 9 20.20 -27.43 9.14
C ARG A 9 20.26 -26.67 7.81
N LYS A 10 19.19 -25.99 7.40
CA LYS A 10 19.21 -25.12 6.20
C LYS A 10 20.20 -23.96 6.36
N PHE A 11 20.23 -23.32 7.52
CA PHE A 11 21.16 -22.21 7.79
C PHE A 11 22.63 -22.66 7.77
N VAL A 12 22.96 -23.78 8.42
CA VAL A 12 24.31 -24.36 8.42
C VAL A 12 24.74 -24.74 7.01
N ASN A 13 23.84 -25.33 6.22
CA ASN A 13 24.16 -25.73 4.85
C ASN A 13 24.38 -24.50 3.94
N VAL A 14 23.61 -23.43 4.11
CA VAL A 14 23.80 -22.15 3.40
C VAL A 14 25.11 -21.46 3.82
N ALA A 15 25.47 -21.52 5.10
CA ALA A 15 26.73 -20.98 5.61
C ALA A 15 27.95 -21.77 5.10
N GLN A 16 27.83 -23.10 4.97
CA GLN A 16 28.90 -23.97 4.44
C GLN A 16 29.08 -23.85 2.92
N THR A 17 28.02 -23.54 2.15
CA THR A 17 28.07 -23.58 0.68
C THR A 17 28.25 -22.22 0.00
N GLY A 18 27.94 -21.10 0.66
CA GLY A 18 27.87 -19.77 0.00
C GLY A 18 28.79 -18.67 0.53
N GLY A 19 29.54 -18.92 1.61
CA GLY A 19 30.41 -17.91 2.24
C GLY A 19 29.67 -16.72 2.87
N PRO A 20 30.40 -15.72 3.43
CA PRO A 20 29.82 -14.61 4.19
C PRO A 20 28.85 -13.74 3.37
N ARG A 21 29.02 -13.68 2.05
CA ARG A 21 28.16 -12.90 1.15
C ARG A 21 26.77 -13.53 0.99
N ALA A 22 26.67 -14.87 0.95
CA ALA A 22 25.39 -15.57 0.93
C ALA A 22 24.67 -15.50 2.28
N ALA A 23 25.42 -15.50 3.39
CA ALA A 23 24.85 -15.33 4.74
C ALA A 23 24.22 -13.94 4.92
N ILE A 24 24.89 -12.87 4.46
CA ILE A 24 24.33 -11.51 4.45
C ILE A 24 23.07 -11.46 3.58
N HIS A 25 23.10 -12.08 2.40
CA HIS A 25 21.94 -12.11 1.53
C HIS A 25 20.76 -12.85 2.16
N CYS A 26 21.00 -13.97 2.84
CA CYS A 26 19.98 -14.72 3.57
C CYS A 26 19.37 -13.88 4.71
N ALA A 27 20.20 -13.24 5.53
CA ALA A 27 19.73 -12.35 6.60
C ALA A 27 18.93 -11.15 6.05
N ALA A 28 19.39 -10.55 4.95
CA ALA A 28 18.68 -9.45 4.29
C ALA A 28 17.32 -9.89 3.73
N THR A 29 17.23 -11.10 3.16
CA THR A 29 15.96 -11.62 2.64
C THR A 29 14.96 -11.91 3.76
N GLU A 30 15.39 -12.51 4.87
CA GLU A 30 14.53 -12.76 6.03
C GLU A 30 14.05 -11.45 6.64
N TYR A 31 14.94 -10.46 6.81
CA TYR A 31 14.56 -9.12 7.29
C TYR A 31 13.55 -8.44 6.36
N LYS A 32 13.80 -8.47 5.04
CA LYS A 32 12.88 -7.91 4.04
C LYS A 32 11.49 -8.55 4.18
N GLN A 33 11.42 -9.88 4.28
CA GLN A 33 10.16 -10.58 4.46
C GLN A 33 9.45 -10.19 5.75
N LEU A 34 10.18 -10.02 6.86
CA LEU A 34 9.60 -9.58 8.13
C LEU A 34 9.03 -8.16 8.03
N VAL A 35 9.81 -7.19 7.54
CA VAL A 35 9.36 -5.80 7.39
C VAL A 35 8.14 -5.72 6.48
N LEU A 36 8.16 -6.44 5.35
CA LEU A 36 7.01 -6.50 4.45
C LEU A 36 5.77 -7.09 5.13
N ASN A 37 5.91 -8.24 5.82
CA ASN A 37 4.78 -8.87 6.50
C ASN A 37 4.21 -8.00 7.63
N GLN A 38 5.06 -7.27 8.34
CA GLN A 38 4.62 -6.34 9.38
C GLN A 38 3.95 -5.10 8.76
N ALA A 39 4.52 -4.55 7.69
CA ALA A 39 3.98 -3.41 6.98
C ALA A 39 2.60 -3.74 6.37
N VAL A 40 2.44 -4.90 5.74
CA VAL A 40 1.17 -5.35 5.18
C VAL A 40 0.13 -5.52 6.29
N ARG A 41 0.49 -6.14 7.42
CA ARG A 41 -0.41 -6.28 8.57
C ARG A 41 -0.86 -4.93 9.12
N LEU A 42 0.08 -3.99 9.28
CA LEU A 42 -0.23 -2.64 9.73
C LEU A 42 -1.13 -1.91 8.72
N TRP A 43 -0.82 -2.01 7.42
CA TRP A 43 -1.60 -1.40 6.35
C TRP A 43 -3.04 -1.94 6.30
N VAL A 44 -3.21 -3.26 6.43
CA VAL A 44 -4.53 -3.89 6.48
C VAL A 44 -5.33 -3.39 7.69
N GLY A 45 -4.69 -3.25 8.86
CA GLY A 45 -5.33 -2.69 10.05
C GLY A 45 -5.76 -1.23 9.86
N VAL A 46 -4.90 -0.40 9.26
CA VAL A 46 -5.20 1.01 8.97
C VAL A 46 -6.32 1.14 7.93
N ASN A 47 -6.33 0.27 6.92
CA ASN A 47 -7.34 0.28 5.86
C ASN A 47 -8.72 -0.19 6.35
N GLN A 48 -8.79 -0.94 7.45
CA GLN A 48 -10.04 -1.34 8.09
C GLN A 48 -10.66 -0.22 8.94
N CYS A 49 -9.99 0.92 9.13
CA CYS A 49 -10.50 2.04 9.92
C CYS A 49 -11.24 3.05 9.02
N PRO A 50 -12.58 3.14 9.07
CA PRO A 50 -13.36 4.09 8.27
C PRO A 50 -12.96 5.58 8.41
N PRO A 51 -12.52 6.07 9.59
CA PRO A 51 -12.07 7.46 9.74
C PRO A 51 -10.87 7.82 8.85
N VAL A 52 -10.04 6.85 8.50
CA VAL A 52 -8.86 7.06 7.64
C VAL A 52 -9.28 7.46 6.25
N HIS A 53 -10.40 6.90 5.74
CA HIS A 53 -10.95 7.27 4.43
C HIS A 53 -11.47 8.72 4.43
N THR A 54 -12.17 9.13 5.48
CA THR A 54 -12.69 10.50 5.62
C THR A 54 -11.57 11.54 5.72
N VAL A 55 -10.50 11.22 6.46
CA VAL A 55 -9.32 12.08 6.56
C VAL A 55 -8.57 12.11 5.23
N ALA A 56 -8.41 10.96 4.57
CA ALA A 56 -7.76 10.88 3.26
C ALA A 56 -8.49 11.70 2.20
N GLN A 57 -9.82 11.66 2.17
CA GLN A 57 -10.63 12.46 1.22
C GLN A 57 -10.44 13.97 1.44
N LYS A 58 -10.34 14.41 2.70
CA LYS A 58 -10.05 15.82 3.04
C LYS A 58 -8.60 16.22 2.76
N ALA A 59 -7.66 15.29 2.90
CA ALA A 59 -6.23 15.54 2.69
C ALA A 59 -5.80 15.40 1.22
N ALA A 60 -6.54 14.65 0.40
CA ALA A 60 -6.28 14.45 -1.03
C ALA A 60 -6.04 15.75 -1.82
N PRO A 61 -6.89 16.80 -1.72
CA PRO A 61 -6.64 18.05 -2.43
C PRO A 61 -5.36 18.74 -1.96
N THR A 62 -5.07 18.74 -0.65
CA THR A 62 -3.84 19.31 -0.10
C THR A 62 -2.60 18.55 -0.57
N ALA A 63 -2.66 17.22 -0.62
CA ALA A 63 -1.59 16.37 -1.14
C ALA A 63 -1.35 16.62 -2.64
N ALA A 64 -2.41 16.82 -3.43
CA ALA A 64 -2.30 17.19 -4.84
C ALA A 64 -1.60 18.55 -5.02
N GLN A 65 -1.98 19.57 -4.25
CA GLN A 65 -1.35 20.89 -4.31
C GLN A 65 0.14 20.86 -3.92
N LEU A 66 0.51 20.10 -2.89
CA LEU A 66 1.92 19.92 -2.51
C LEU A 66 2.70 19.16 -3.57
N SER A 67 2.10 18.14 -4.17
CA SER A 67 2.72 17.36 -5.24
C SER A 67 2.95 18.20 -6.49
N GLU A 68 2.02 19.09 -6.83
CA GLU A 68 2.16 20.01 -7.95
C GLU A 68 3.34 20.97 -7.72
N LYS A 69 3.45 21.53 -6.50
CA LYS A 69 4.56 22.40 -6.11
C LYS A 69 5.90 21.67 -6.15
N TYR A 70 5.95 20.43 -5.67
CA TYR A 70 7.13 19.58 -5.76
C TYR A 70 7.55 19.36 -7.21
N ASN A 71 6.63 18.90 -8.07
CA ASN A 71 6.88 18.64 -9.48
C ASN A 71 7.38 19.89 -10.22
N ARG A 72 6.78 21.06 -9.94
CA ARG A 72 7.23 22.34 -10.50
C ARG A 72 8.65 22.65 -10.08
N THR A 73 8.96 22.48 -8.79
CA THR A 73 10.29 22.78 -8.22
C THR A 73 11.36 21.85 -8.81
N VAL A 74 11.07 20.55 -8.91
CA VAL A 74 11.96 19.56 -9.51
C VAL A 74 12.25 19.90 -10.98
N LYS A 75 11.22 20.25 -11.77
CA LYS A 75 11.41 20.65 -13.17
C LYS A 75 12.21 21.94 -13.31
N ASP A 76 11.91 22.97 -12.50
CA ASP A 76 12.63 24.25 -12.54
C ASP A 76 14.10 24.07 -12.18
N LEU A 77 14.42 23.35 -11.11
CA LEU A 77 15.81 23.08 -10.70
C LEU A 77 16.57 22.22 -11.73
N THR A 78 15.89 21.23 -12.33
CA THR A 78 16.49 20.42 -13.40
C THR A 78 16.80 21.27 -14.62
N THR A 79 15.89 22.16 -15.02
CA THR A 79 16.06 23.08 -16.18
C THR A 79 17.17 24.11 -15.92
N ARG A 80 17.36 24.52 -14.66
CA ARG A 80 18.45 25.42 -14.23
C ARG A 80 19.83 24.75 -14.16
N GLY A 81 19.94 23.46 -14.46
CA GLY A 81 21.20 22.72 -14.49
C GLY A 81 21.55 21.95 -13.22
N TYR A 82 20.66 21.91 -12.22
CA TYR A 82 20.83 21.05 -11.04
C TYR A 82 20.38 19.62 -11.37
N THR A 83 21.25 18.86 -12.05
CA THR A 83 20.97 17.53 -12.58
C THR A 83 20.53 16.50 -11.53
N VAL A 84 20.94 16.68 -10.27
CA VAL A 84 20.51 15.84 -9.14
C VAL A 84 18.98 15.82 -9.02
N PHE A 85 18.31 16.94 -9.30
CA PHE A 85 16.85 17.02 -9.25
C PHE A 85 16.17 16.26 -10.40
N GLY A 86 16.84 16.09 -11.55
CA GLY A 86 16.30 15.34 -12.69
C GLY A 86 16.19 13.83 -12.44
N TYR A 87 16.88 13.31 -11.43
CA TYR A 87 16.75 11.92 -11.00
C TYR A 87 15.55 11.69 -10.08
N PHE A 88 14.92 12.75 -9.57
CA PHE A 88 13.74 12.61 -8.73
C PHE A 88 12.50 12.32 -9.58
N PRO A 89 11.67 11.33 -9.17
CA PRO A 89 10.47 10.99 -9.91
C PRO A 89 9.44 12.10 -9.81
N LEU A 90 8.80 12.43 -10.94
CA LEU A 90 7.63 13.29 -10.97
C LEU A 90 6.41 12.52 -10.49
N VAL A 91 5.59 13.15 -9.66
CA VAL A 91 4.35 12.57 -9.15
C VAL A 91 3.25 12.72 -10.20
N PRO A 92 2.66 11.63 -10.74
CA PRO A 92 1.61 11.71 -11.75
C PRO A 92 0.24 11.94 -11.10
N ILE A 93 -0.05 13.19 -10.76
CA ILE A 93 -1.27 13.58 -10.02
C ILE A 93 -2.55 13.21 -10.79
N ASP A 94 -2.56 13.40 -12.12
CA ASP A 94 -3.72 13.11 -12.96
C ASP A 94 -4.06 11.62 -13.02
N GLU A 95 -3.04 10.76 -13.08
CA GLU A 95 -3.22 9.31 -13.09
C GLU A 95 -3.75 8.81 -11.75
N ILE A 96 -3.22 9.36 -10.64
CA ILE A 96 -3.68 9.05 -9.28
C ILE A 96 -5.14 9.50 -9.11
N ALA A 97 -5.49 10.70 -9.56
CA ALA A 97 -6.86 11.22 -9.51
C ALA A 97 -7.83 10.36 -10.33
N LYS A 98 -7.40 9.87 -11.50
CA LYS A 98 -8.18 8.96 -12.33
C LYS A 98 -8.38 7.61 -11.65
N ALA A 99 -7.33 7.02 -11.09
CA ALA A 99 -7.41 5.74 -10.37
C ALA A 99 -8.32 5.84 -9.12
N PHE A 100 -8.27 6.96 -8.40
CA PHE A 100 -9.13 7.21 -7.25
C PHE A 100 -10.61 7.21 -7.64
N LYS A 101 -10.98 7.95 -8.69
CA LYS A 101 -12.35 7.96 -9.23
C LYS A 101 -12.83 6.58 -9.69
N GLN A 102 -11.94 5.78 -10.28
CA GLN A 102 -12.28 4.43 -10.72
C GLN A 102 -12.59 3.51 -9.52
N GLY A 103 -11.78 3.57 -8.45
CA GLY A 103 -12.01 2.77 -7.23
C GLY A 103 -13.31 3.11 -6.50
N GLU A 104 -13.73 4.39 -6.49
CA GLU A 104 -15.03 4.82 -5.97
C GLU A 104 -16.19 4.24 -6.80
N SER A 105 -16.06 4.22 -8.13
CA SER A 105 -17.10 3.69 -9.03
C SER A 105 -17.28 2.16 -8.99
N GLU A 106 -16.22 1.42 -8.67
CA GLU A 106 -16.26 -0.05 -8.55
C GLU A 106 -16.85 -0.50 -7.20
N THR A 107 -16.69 0.30 -6.14
CA THR A 107 -17.26 0.02 -4.81
C THR A 107 -18.76 0.27 -4.77
N GLY A 108 -19.27 1.26 -5.51
CA GLY A 108 -20.71 1.57 -5.58
C GLY A 108 -21.57 0.49 -6.24
N LYS A 109 -21.03 -0.31 -7.16
CA LYS A 109 -21.80 -1.35 -7.88
C LYS A 109 -22.12 -2.60 -7.06
N LYS A 110 -21.51 -2.80 -5.89
CA LYS A 110 -21.74 -3.99 -5.05
C LYS A 110 -22.90 -3.86 -4.05
N MET A 111 -23.51 -2.69 -3.92
CA MET A 111 -24.53 -2.44 -2.88
C MET A 111 -25.97 -2.52 -3.40
N ASP A 112 -26.18 -2.54 -4.72
CA ASP A 112 -27.53 -2.49 -5.33
C ASP A 112 -28.11 -3.87 -5.68
N SER A 113 -27.40 -4.97 -5.42
CA SER A 113 -27.85 -6.33 -5.78
C SER A 113 -28.48 -7.16 -4.65
N ASP A 114 -28.55 -6.65 -3.41
CA ASP A 114 -29.15 -7.39 -2.26
C ASP A 114 -30.44 -6.76 -1.69
N ALA A 115 -30.95 -5.69 -2.29
CA ALA A 115 -32.20 -5.04 -1.84
C ALA A 115 -33.38 -5.35 -2.77
N SER A 116 -33.67 -6.63 -3.02
CA SER A 116 -34.96 -7.01 -3.63
C SER A 116 -35.33 -8.47 -3.34
N SER A 117 -35.80 -8.75 -2.13
CA SER A 117 -36.90 -9.70 -1.94
C SER A 117 -37.53 -9.57 -0.55
N GLY A 118 -38.83 -9.33 -0.51
CA GLY A 118 -39.66 -9.78 0.62
C GLY A 118 -40.35 -8.70 1.44
N ASP A 119 -41.06 -7.80 0.77
CA ASP A 119 -42.24 -7.12 1.32
C ASP A 119 -43.25 -8.16 1.86
N LYS A 120 -43.67 -8.02 3.12
CA LYS A 120 -45.04 -8.21 3.60
C LYS A 120 -45.16 -7.89 5.09
N SER A 121 -45.82 -6.76 5.33
CA SER A 121 -46.56 -6.42 6.54
C SER A 121 -47.41 -7.59 7.04
N ASP A 122 -47.60 -7.68 8.36
CA ASP A 122 -48.94 -7.72 8.96
C ASP A 122 -48.83 -7.34 10.44
N SER A 123 -49.42 -6.19 10.76
CA SER A 123 -49.71 -5.73 12.12
C SER A 123 -51.04 -6.32 12.52
N ASP A 124 -51.10 -7.06 13.63
CA ASP A 124 -52.33 -7.27 14.37
C ASP A 124 -52.12 -6.88 15.83
N SER A 125 -52.94 -5.92 16.26
CA SER A 125 -53.14 -5.51 17.65
C SER A 125 -54.35 -6.25 18.20
N ASP A 126 -54.19 -6.87 19.37
CA ASP A 126 -55.17 -6.91 20.48
C ASP A 126 -54.45 -7.32 21.77
#